data_AF-A0A351X2L5-F1
#
_entry.id   AF-A0A351X2L5-F1
#
_cell.length_a   1.000
_cell.length_b   1.000
_cell.length_c   1.000
_cell.angle_alpha   90.00
_cell.angle_beta   90.00
_cell.angle_gamma   90.00
#
_symmetry.space_group_name_H-M   'P 1'
#
loop_
_entity.id
_entity.type
_entity.pdbx_description
1 polymer ?
#
loop_
_entity_poly.entity_id
_entity_poly.type
_entity_poly.pdbx_seq_one_letter_code
_entity_poly.pdbx_strand_id
1 'polypeptide(L)'
;MDAGLVQALVEQELGKGRGVKETIKAVRNKLHQVGSAYQEKPIGYAQLYRRLAALPRDLHSPEIKPFCLEAMREHTSTRERLGFLEEFYSQTLASLGPIHSLIDLACGLNPLALPWLPLAPNAQLFACDIYTDMTGFLNAFYAHTGVNGRAFTCDLIHNLPDIPVKPVQLAL
;
A
#
# COMPACT_ATOMS: atom_id res chain seq x y z
N MET A 1 6.54 -8.82 6.08
CA MET A 1 5.22 -8.98 6.70
C MET A 1 5.36 -8.57 8.15
N ASP A 2 4.37 -7.89 8.72
CA ASP A 2 4.43 -7.38 10.09
C ASP A 2 4.72 -8.50 11.11
N ALA A 3 5.72 -8.29 11.96
CA ALA A 3 6.13 -9.28 12.95
C ALA A 3 5.15 -9.39 14.12
N GLY A 4 4.48 -8.28 14.49
CA GLY A 4 3.47 -8.24 15.54
C GLY A 4 2.24 -9.06 15.17
N LEU A 5 1.76 -8.94 13.93
CA LEU A 5 0.67 -9.77 13.40
C LEU A 5 1.00 -11.27 13.48
N VAL A 6 2.21 -11.66 13.07
CA VAL A 6 2.64 -13.06 13.12
C VAL A 6 2.67 -13.56 14.57
N GLN A 7 3.21 -12.75 15.49
CA GLN A 7 3.26 -13.08 16.90
C GLN A 7 1.86 -13.24 17.50
N ALA A 8 0.96 -12.28 17.28
CA ALA A 8 -0.41 -12.31 17.78
C ALA A 8 -1.18 -13.56 17.29
N LEU A 9 -1.01 -13.92 16.01
CA LEU A 9 -1.63 -15.12 15.45
C LEU A 9 -1.08 -16.41 16.07
N VAL A 10 0.23 -16.47 16.34
CA VAL A 10 0.85 -17.63 17.02
C VAL A 10 0.33 -17.76 18.44
N GLU A 11 0.30 -16.68 19.21
CA GLU A 11 -0.23 -16.66 20.59
C GLU A 11 -1.71 -17.10 20.62
N GLN A 12 -2.52 -16.58 19.70
CA GLN A 12 -3.94 -16.95 19.59
C GLN A 12 -4.14 -18.43 19.27
N GLU A 13 -3.32 -19.01 18.39
CA GLU A 13 -3.44 -20.43 18.01
C GLU A 13 -2.86 -21.38 19.06
N LEU A 14 -1.80 -20.99 19.76
CA LEU A 14 -1.29 -21.75 20.92
C LEU A 14 -2.29 -21.75 22.07
N GLY A 15 -2.97 -20.63 22.33
CA GLY A 15 -4.02 -20.52 23.34
C GLY A 15 -5.21 -21.47 23.13
N LYS A 16 -5.35 -22.06 21.94
CA LYS A 16 -6.36 -23.10 21.62
C LYS A 16 -5.91 -24.52 21.97
N GLY A 17 -4.75 -24.69 22.62
CA GLY A 17 -4.20 -25.99 23.02
C GLY A 17 -3.62 -26.80 21.87
N ARG A 18 -3.29 -26.16 20.74
CA ARG A 18 -2.76 -26.83 19.54
C ARG A 18 -1.30 -27.22 19.73
N GLY A 19 -0.90 -28.34 19.12
CA GLY A 19 0.52 -28.68 19.01
C GLY A 19 1.28 -27.69 18.10
N VAL A 20 2.60 -27.62 18.24
CA VAL A 20 3.46 -26.67 17.48
C VAL A 20 3.25 -26.78 15.96
N LYS A 21 3.20 -28.00 15.41
CA LYS A 21 3.01 -28.22 13.96
C LYS A 21 1.62 -27.75 13.48
N GLU A 22 0.58 -27.97 14.28
CA GLU A 22 -0.78 -27.55 13.97
C GLU A 22 -0.94 -26.04 14.06
N THR A 23 -0.28 -25.42 15.05
CA THR A 23 -0.18 -23.96 15.19
C THR A 23 0.45 -23.33 13.96
N ILE A 24 1.62 -23.82 13.52
CA ILE A 24 2.29 -23.33 12.30
C ILE A 24 1.36 -23.43 11.09
N LYS A 25 0.70 -24.58 10.90
CA LYS A 25 -0.25 -24.78 9.79
C LYS A 25 -1.42 -23.79 9.86
N ALA A 26 -1.98 -23.57 11.04
CA ALA A 26 -3.12 -22.69 11.26
C ALA A 26 -2.76 -21.22 11.04
N VAL A 27 -1.62 -20.78 11.58
CA VAL A 27 -1.09 -19.42 11.38
C VAL A 27 -0.83 -19.18 9.90
N ARG A 28 -0.16 -20.12 9.21
CA ARG A 28 0.07 -20.00 7.75
C ARG A 28 -1.24 -19.90 6.97
N ASN A 29 -2.25 -20.70 7.32
CA ASN A 29 -3.55 -20.65 6.66
C ASN A 29 -4.27 -19.32 6.90
N LYS A 30 -4.23 -18.79 8.14
CA LYS A 30 -4.80 -17.47 8.45
C LYS A 30 -4.09 -16.35 7.72
N LEU A 31 -2.75 -16.33 7.74
CA LEU A 31 -1.92 -15.38 6.98
C LEU A 31 -2.24 -15.43 5.49
N HIS A 32 -2.46 -16.64 4.95
CA HIS A 32 -2.89 -16.80 3.56
C HIS A 32 -4.29 -16.22 3.32
N GLN A 33 -5.22 -16.37 4.26
CA GLN A 33 -6.57 -15.81 4.14
C GLN A 33 -6.60 -14.28 4.21
N VAL A 34 -5.81 -13.68 5.12
CA VAL A 34 -5.80 -12.21 5.30
C VAL A 34 -4.89 -11.48 4.31
N GLY A 35 -3.90 -12.17 3.74
CA GLY A 35 -2.89 -11.55 2.89
C GLY A 35 -2.80 -12.11 1.47
N SER A 36 -2.70 -13.43 1.32
CA SER A 36 -2.45 -14.06 0.01
C SER A 36 -3.63 -14.01 -0.96
N ALA A 37 -4.84 -13.69 -0.49
CA ALA A 37 -5.99 -13.44 -1.37
C ALA A 37 -5.73 -12.28 -2.35
N TYR A 38 -4.84 -11.34 -2.00
CA TYR A 38 -4.57 -10.14 -2.80
C TYR A 38 -3.26 -10.21 -3.61
N GLN A 39 -2.49 -11.29 -3.45
CA GLN A 39 -1.25 -11.58 -4.19
C GLN A 39 -1.28 -13.03 -4.70
N GLU A 40 -2.08 -13.28 -5.74
CA GLU A 40 -2.15 -14.60 -6.40
C GLU A 40 -0.77 -15.06 -6.93
N LYS A 41 0.07 -14.10 -7.28
CA LYS A 41 1.49 -14.27 -7.62
C LYS A 41 2.32 -13.27 -6.82
N PRO A 42 3.55 -13.63 -6.42
CA PRO A 42 4.46 -12.67 -5.80
C PRO A 42 4.71 -11.48 -6.73
N ILE A 43 4.56 -10.27 -6.20
CA ILE A 43 4.84 -9.04 -6.95
C ILE A 43 6.34 -9.00 -7.30
N GLY A 44 6.64 -8.75 -8.57
CA GLY A 44 8.02 -8.69 -9.10
C GLY A 44 8.79 -7.43 -8.68
N TYR A 45 8.92 -7.14 -7.39
CA TYR A 45 9.51 -5.88 -6.89
C TYR A 45 10.89 -5.58 -7.48
N ALA A 46 11.76 -6.58 -7.66
CA ALA A 46 13.08 -6.39 -8.27
C ALA A 46 12.99 -5.83 -9.71
N GLN A 47 11.97 -6.21 -10.47
CA GLN A 47 11.71 -5.62 -11.79
C GLN A 47 11.14 -4.21 -11.65
N LEU A 48 10.21 -3.99 -10.71
CA LEU A 48 9.64 -2.67 -10.47
C LEU A 48 10.70 -1.64 -10.05
N TYR A 49 11.63 -1.99 -9.15
CA TYR A 49 12.76 -1.13 -8.78
C TYR A 49 13.64 -0.77 -9.98
N ARG A 50 14.00 -1.75 -10.82
CA ARG A 50 14.83 -1.49 -12.02
C ARG A 50 14.13 -0.56 -13.00
N ARG A 51 12.83 -0.75 -13.19
CA ARG A 51 12.02 0.10 -14.09
C ARG A 51 11.86 1.50 -13.52
N LEU A 52 11.56 1.63 -12.23
CA LEU A 52 11.44 2.93 -11.56
C LEU A 52 12.72 3.76 -11.72
N ALA A 53 13.88 3.15 -11.53
CA ALA A 53 15.16 3.83 -11.66
C ALA A 53 15.44 4.40 -13.07
N ALA A 54 14.77 3.88 -14.11
CA ALA A 54 14.89 4.36 -15.48
C ALA A 54 13.87 5.46 -15.85
N LEU A 55 12.93 5.79 -14.96
CA LEU A 55 11.90 6.79 -15.21
C LEU A 55 12.36 8.20 -14.82
N PRO A 56 11.71 9.25 -15.38
CA PRO A 56 11.83 10.61 -14.88
C PRO A 56 11.50 10.71 -13.38
N ARG A 57 12.04 11.74 -12.73
CA ARG A 57 11.82 12.00 -11.29
C ARG A 57 10.58 12.83 -10.99
N ASP A 58 9.93 13.37 -12.01
CA ASP A 58 8.70 14.15 -11.83
C ASP A 58 7.49 13.22 -11.87
N LEU A 59 6.69 13.21 -10.80
CA LEU A 59 5.45 12.43 -10.66
C LEU A 59 4.49 12.63 -11.83
N HIS A 60 4.49 13.82 -12.44
CA HIS A 60 3.58 14.19 -13.51
C HIS A 60 4.15 13.94 -14.91
N SER A 61 5.35 13.36 -15.02
CA SER A 61 5.91 12.96 -16.31
C SER A 61 5.02 11.89 -16.98
N PRO A 62 4.84 11.94 -18.31
CA PRO A 62 3.92 11.06 -19.04
C PRO A 62 4.26 9.57 -18.91
N GLU A 63 5.51 9.22 -18.59
CA GLU A 63 5.99 7.86 -18.39
C GLU A 63 5.62 7.26 -17.02
N ILE A 64 5.33 8.09 -16.02
CA ILE A 64 4.99 7.63 -14.66
C ILE A 64 3.63 6.94 -14.65
N LYS A 65 2.61 7.52 -15.30
CA LYS A 65 1.25 6.96 -15.30
C LYS A 65 1.20 5.53 -15.85
N PRO A 66 1.76 5.22 -17.04
CA PRO A 66 1.82 3.85 -17.54
C PRO A 66 2.53 2.88 -16.58
N PHE A 67 3.65 3.30 -15.99
CA PHE A 67 4.36 2.50 -14.98
C PHE A 67 3.48 2.20 -13.77
N CYS A 68 2.80 3.20 -13.22
CA CYS A 68 1.89 3.03 -12.09
C CYS A 68 0.75 2.05 -12.42
N LEU A 69 0.12 2.18 -13.59
CA LEU A 69 -0.95 1.27 -14.02
C LEU A 69 -0.47 -0.19 -14.13
N GLU A 70 0.72 -0.40 -14.69
CA GLU A 70 1.29 -1.73 -14.81
C GLU A 70 1.65 -2.34 -13.46
N ALA A 71 2.29 -1.56 -12.57
CA ALA A 71 2.61 -2.02 -11.23
C ALA A 71 1.33 -2.33 -10.43
N MET A 72 0.32 -1.48 -10.49
CA MET A 72 -0.99 -1.70 -9.85
C MET A 72 -1.71 -2.97 -10.35
N ARG A 73 -1.43 -3.44 -11.58
CA ARG A 73 -1.99 -4.68 -12.12
C ARG A 73 -1.47 -5.95 -11.42
N GLU A 74 -0.29 -5.86 -10.80
CA GLU A 74 0.33 -6.98 -10.07
C GLU A 74 -0.34 -7.29 -8.73
N HIS A 75 -1.22 -6.40 -8.24
CA HIS A 75 -1.94 -6.57 -6.98
C HIS A 75 -3.45 -6.64 -7.24
N THR A 76 -4.13 -7.65 -6.68
CA THR A 76 -5.52 -8.00 -7.07
C THR A 76 -6.49 -6.84 -6.87
N SER A 77 -6.49 -6.17 -5.71
CA SER A 77 -7.47 -5.11 -5.41
C SER A 77 -7.24 -3.82 -6.21
N THR A 78 -5.99 -3.55 -6.63
CA THR A 78 -5.69 -2.40 -7.47
C THR A 78 -5.94 -2.72 -8.94
N ARG A 79 -5.72 -3.97 -9.36
CA ARG A 79 -6.09 -4.48 -10.68
C ARG A 79 -7.59 -4.34 -10.95
N GLU A 80 -8.43 -4.67 -9.98
CA GLU A 80 -9.89 -4.53 -10.07
C GLU A 80 -10.32 -3.08 -10.32
N ARG A 81 -9.57 -2.10 -9.78
CA ARG A 81 -9.86 -0.67 -9.92
C ARG A 81 -9.38 -0.04 -11.21
N LEU A 82 -8.48 -0.70 -11.97
CA LEU A 82 -7.86 -0.10 -13.16
C LEU A 82 -8.87 0.34 -14.22
N GLY A 83 -10.01 -0.36 -14.34
CA GLY A 83 -11.04 -0.06 -15.35
C GLY A 83 -11.75 1.29 -15.13
N PHE A 84 -11.70 1.84 -13.92
CA PHE A 84 -12.38 3.09 -13.55
C PHE A 84 -11.47 4.03 -12.72
N LEU A 85 -10.16 3.79 -12.70
CA LEU A 85 -9.19 4.49 -11.85
C LEU A 85 -9.24 6.01 -12.05
N GLU A 86 -9.18 6.45 -13.30
CA GLU A 86 -9.14 7.87 -13.66
C GLU A 86 -10.46 8.57 -13.34
N GLU A 87 -11.60 7.93 -13.63
CA GLU A 87 -12.91 8.46 -13.26
C GLU A 87 -13.03 8.63 -11.75
N PHE A 88 -12.64 7.60 -10.98
CA PHE A 88 -12.71 7.65 -9.53
C PHE A 88 -11.81 8.72 -8.92
N TYR A 89 -10.52 8.73 -9.26
CA TYR A 89 -9.56 9.64 -8.62
C TYR A 89 -9.62 11.06 -9.16
N SER A 90 -9.77 11.23 -10.48
CA SER A 90 -9.71 12.57 -11.10
C SER A 90 -11.06 13.24 -11.20
N GLN A 91 -12.18 12.50 -11.18
CA GLN A 91 -13.52 13.11 -11.22
C GLN A 91 -14.21 13.08 -9.86
N THR A 92 -14.33 11.92 -9.22
CA THR A 92 -15.08 11.83 -7.95
C THR A 92 -14.41 12.61 -6.82
N LEU A 93 -13.07 12.63 -6.77
CA LEU A 93 -12.32 13.33 -5.73
C LEU A 93 -11.90 14.75 -6.15
N ALA A 94 -12.24 15.21 -7.35
CA ALA A 94 -11.86 16.53 -7.86
C ALA A 94 -12.26 17.66 -6.91
N SER A 95 -13.47 17.59 -6.36
CA SER A 95 -14.04 18.60 -5.45
C SER A 95 -13.38 18.65 -4.07
N LEU A 96 -12.60 17.63 -3.71
CA LEU A 96 -11.83 17.60 -2.46
C LEU A 96 -10.48 18.31 -2.58
N GLY A 97 -10.07 18.64 -3.80
CA GLY A 97 -8.78 19.28 -4.08
C GLY A 97 -8.73 20.76 -3.69
N PRO A 98 -7.53 21.29 -3.38
CA PRO A 98 -6.27 20.57 -3.29
C PRO A 98 -6.12 19.84 -1.95
N ILE A 99 -5.79 18.54 -1.99
CA ILE A 99 -5.63 17.69 -0.80
C ILE A 99 -4.21 17.86 -0.25
N HIS A 100 -4.07 18.30 1.00
CA HIS A 100 -2.81 18.59 1.68
C HIS A 100 -2.33 17.46 2.60
N SER A 101 -3.24 16.55 3.00
CA SER A 101 -2.91 15.44 3.88
C SER A 101 -3.78 14.23 3.57
N LEU A 102 -3.15 13.08 3.30
CA LEU A 102 -3.82 11.84 2.94
C LEU A 102 -3.24 10.68 3.75
N ILE A 103 -4.12 9.78 4.21
CA ILE A 103 -3.74 8.47 4.73
C ILE A 103 -4.41 7.37 3.88
N ASP A 104 -3.68 6.32 3.56
CA ASP A 104 -4.18 5.13 2.84
C ASP A 104 -3.96 3.89 3.73
N LEU A 105 -5.06 3.24 4.13
CA LEU A 105 -5.07 2.16 5.12
C LEU A 105 -5.29 0.81 4.44
N ALA A 106 -4.43 -0.18 4.76
CA ALA A 106 -4.36 -1.44 4.00
C ALA A 106 -4.18 -1.15 2.50
N CYS A 107 -3.17 -0.31 2.22
CA CYS A 107 -3.11 0.46 0.99
C CYS A 107 -2.84 -0.39 -0.28
N GLY A 108 -2.32 -1.60 -0.16
CA GLY A 108 -1.86 -2.35 -1.32
C GLY A 108 -0.88 -1.53 -2.18
N LEU A 109 -1.08 -1.55 -3.50
CA LEU A 109 -0.37 -0.66 -4.44
C LEU A 109 -1.17 0.61 -4.79
N ASN A 110 -2.22 0.94 -4.04
CA ASN A 110 -3.06 2.11 -4.31
C ASN A 110 -2.30 3.45 -4.29
N PRO A 111 -1.24 3.64 -3.48
CA PRO A 111 -0.48 4.88 -3.53
C PRO A 111 0.29 5.12 -4.83
N LEU A 112 0.25 4.20 -5.80
CA LEU A 112 0.69 4.48 -7.17
C LEU A 112 -0.37 5.28 -7.97
N ALA A 113 -1.58 5.46 -7.45
CA ALA A 113 -2.65 6.27 -8.04
C ALA A 113 -2.49 7.79 -7.78
N LEU A 114 -1.44 8.22 -7.08
CA LEU A 114 -1.17 9.65 -6.81
C LEU A 114 -1.16 10.55 -8.05
N PRO A 115 -0.69 10.13 -9.24
CA PRO A 115 -0.75 10.96 -10.45
C PRO A 115 -2.17 11.35 -10.91
N TRP A 116 -3.22 10.74 -10.36
CA TRP A 116 -4.62 11.03 -10.65
C TRP A 116 -5.34 11.79 -9.53
N LEU A 117 -4.70 11.96 -8.36
CA LEU A 117 -5.27 12.64 -7.21
C LEU A 117 -5.03 14.17 -7.30
N PRO A 118 -6.00 15.01 -6.90
CA PRO A 118 -5.85 16.47 -6.88
C PRO A 118 -5.08 16.91 -5.63
N LEU A 119 -3.79 16.54 -5.55
CA LEU A 119 -2.92 16.83 -4.41
C LEU A 119 -2.43 18.27 -4.44
N ALA A 120 -2.35 18.90 -3.27
CA ALA A 120 -1.63 20.15 -3.10
C ALA A 120 -0.12 19.93 -3.32
N PRO A 121 0.63 20.96 -3.75
CA PRO A 121 2.08 20.92 -3.70
C PRO A 121 2.56 20.58 -2.28
N ASN A 122 3.48 19.62 -2.17
CA ASN A 122 4.01 19.12 -0.88
C ASN A 122 2.98 18.48 0.07
N ALA A 123 1.85 17.98 -0.45
CA ALA A 123 0.89 17.20 0.32
C ALA A 123 1.58 16.09 1.12
N GLN A 124 1.19 15.93 2.38
CA GLN A 124 1.75 14.92 3.27
C GLN A 124 0.98 13.61 3.12
N LEU A 125 1.69 12.54 2.75
CA LEU A 125 1.05 11.26 2.47
C LEU A 125 1.52 10.19 3.44
N PHE A 126 0.58 9.43 3.95
CA PHE A 126 0.84 8.25 4.76
C PHE A 126 0.16 7.06 4.13
N ALA A 127 0.84 5.93 4.09
CA ALA A 127 0.26 4.70 3.62
C ALA A 127 0.71 3.56 4.52
N CYS A 128 -0.17 2.61 4.80
CA CYS A 128 0.24 1.48 5.59
C CYS A 128 -0.43 0.17 5.16
N ASP A 129 0.35 -0.90 5.25
CA ASP A 129 -0.06 -2.24 4.86
C ASP A 129 0.75 -3.27 5.68
N ILE A 130 0.32 -4.52 5.72
CA ILE A 130 1.00 -5.60 6.44
C ILE A 130 2.28 -6.07 5.73
N TYR A 131 2.50 -5.66 4.48
CA TYR A 131 3.62 -6.10 3.64
C TYR A 131 4.83 -5.14 3.64
N THR A 132 5.99 -5.64 4.06
CA THR A 132 7.23 -4.85 4.22
C THR A 132 7.93 -4.57 2.89
N ASP A 133 7.94 -5.54 1.99
CA ASP A 133 8.41 -5.41 0.61
C ASP A 133 7.58 -4.39 -0.18
N MET A 134 6.25 -4.44 0.00
CA MET A 134 5.31 -3.48 -0.57
C MET A 134 5.56 -2.06 -0.06
N THR A 135 5.53 -1.86 1.25
CA THR A 135 5.76 -0.54 1.86
C THR A 135 7.17 -0.02 1.58
N GLY A 136 8.18 -0.90 1.48
CA GLY A 136 9.52 -0.56 1.01
C GLY A 136 9.53 -0.02 -0.42
N PHE A 137 8.83 -0.70 -1.34
CA PHE A 137 8.71 -0.25 -2.74
C PHE A 137 7.97 1.09 -2.86
N LEU A 138 6.88 1.27 -2.11
CA LEU A 138 6.12 2.53 -2.10
C LEU A 138 6.99 3.70 -1.61
N ASN A 139 7.80 3.51 -0.57
CA ASN A 139 8.75 4.53 -0.13
C ASN A 139 9.79 4.88 -1.20
N ALA A 140 10.28 3.88 -1.93
CA ALA A 140 11.21 4.13 -3.03
C ALA A 140 10.55 4.90 -4.18
N PHE A 141 9.29 4.61 -4.49
CA PHE A 141 8.50 5.40 -5.43
C PHE A 141 8.33 6.85 -4.97
N TYR A 142 8.00 7.09 -3.70
CA TYR A 142 7.88 8.45 -3.17
C TYR A 142 9.20 9.22 -3.25
N ALA A 143 10.30 8.59 -2.84
CA ALA A 143 11.62 9.20 -2.89
C ALA A 143 12.05 9.51 -4.33
N HIS A 144 11.76 8.61 -5.28
CA HIS A 144 12.08 8.80 -6.70
C HIS A 144 11.30 9.95 -7.33
N THR A 145 10.02 10.09 -6.97
CA THR A 145 9.09 11.07 -7.55
C THR A 145 9.01 12.39 -6.79
N GLY A 146 9.81 12.57 -5.73
CA GLY A 146 9.82 13.77 -4.90
C GLY A 146 8.56 13.96 -4.04
N VAL A 147 7.78 12.90 -3.85
CA VAL A 147 6.55 12.93 -3.05
C VAL A 147 6.88 12.98 -1.56
N ASN A 148 6.26 13.90 -0.83
CA ASN A 148 6.37 14.01 0.63
C ASN A 148 5.50 12.93 1.32
N GLY A 149 5.92 11.67 1.19
CA GLY A 149 5.16 10.52 1.65
C GLY A 149 5.96 9.55 2.51
N ARG A 150 5.26 8.79 3.34
CA ARG A 150 5.81 7.67 4.12
C ARG A 150 4.86 6.48 4.07
N ALA A 151 5.34 5.38 3.51
CA ALA A 151 4.71 4.08 3.65
C ALA A 151 5.33 3.32 4.84
N PHE A 152 4.54 2.61 5.64
CA PHE A 152 5.06 1.85 6.76
C PHE A 152 4.27 0.57 6.99
N THR A 153 4.93 -0.44 7.54
CA THR A 153 4.27 -1.69 7.87
C THR A 153 3.37 -1.49 9.09
N CYS A 154 2.09 -1.85 8.99
CA CYS A 154 1.10 -1.72 10.06
C CYS A 154 0.16 -2.93 10.06
N ASP A 155 -0.30 -3.33 11.25
CA ASP A 155 -1.44 -4.22 11.40
C ASP A 155 -2.59 -3.46 12.07
N LEU A 156 -3.59 -3.11 11.26
CA LEU A 156 -4.75 -2.32 11.69
C LEU A 156 -5.67 -3.05 12.67
N ILE A 157 -5.55 -4.38 12.80
CA ILE A 157 -6.33 -5.14 13.78
C ILE A 157 -5.86 -4.83 15.20
N HIS A 158 -4.55 -4.63 15.38
CA HIS A 158 -3.93 -4.50 16.69
C HIS A 158 -3.44 -3.08 17.00
N ASN A 159 -3.14 -2.27 15.98
CA ASN A 159 -2.63 -0.91 16.15
C ASN A 159 -3.27 0.06 15.16
N LEU A 160 -3.78 1.17 15.68
CA LEU A 160 -4.02 2.34 14.85
C LEU A 160 -2.67 3.04 14.59
N PRO A 161 -2.41 3.49 13.36
CA PRO A 161 -1.18 4.20 13.06
C PRO A 161 -1.09 5.51 13.84
N ASP A 162 -0.04 5.64 14.64
CA ASP A 162 0.28 6.89 15.36
C ASP A 162 1.07 7.81 14.42
N ILE A 163 0.35 8.75 13.79
CA ILE A 163 0.89 9.62 12.75
C ILE A 163 0.93 11.06 13.26
N PRO A 164 2.06 11.78 13.13
CA PRO A 164 2.18 13.15 13.62
C PRO A 164 1.13 14.06 12.98
N VAL A 165 0.34 14.64 13.88
CA VAL A 165 -0.83 15.50 13.74
C VAL A 165 -0.67 16.63 12.70
N LYS A 166 -1.13 16.38 11.47
CA LYS A 166 -2.01 17.30 10.74
C LYS A 166 -3.37 16.61 10.63
N PRO A 167 -4.50 17.34 10.64
CA PRO A 167 -5.79 16.71 10.39
C PRO A 167 -5.73 16.06 9.00
N VAL A 168 -5.90 14.73 8.98
CA VAL A 168 -6.06 13.96 7.75
C VAL A 168 -7.27 14.53 7.00
N GLN A 169 -7.08 14.92 5.74
CA GLN A 169 -8.14 15.48 4.91
C GLN A 169 -8.84 14.40 4.07
N LEU A 170 -8.13 13.33 3.74
CA LEU A 170 -8.66 12.17 3.03
C LEU A 170 -8.08 10.88 3.61
N ALA A 171 -8.96 9.93 3.90
CA ALA A 171 -8.61 8.54 4.17
C ALA A 171 -9.10 7.68 3.00
N LEU A 172 -8.20 6.87 2.43
CA LEU A 172 -8.48 5.91 1.38
C LEU A 172 -8.47 4.47 1.91
#